data_AF-A0A5C5W0D8-F1
#
_entry.id   AF-A0A5C5W0D8-F1
#
_cell.length_a   1.000
_cell.length_b   1.000
_cell.length_c   1.000
_cell.angle_alpha   90.00
_cell.angle_beta   90.00
_cell.angle_gamma   90.00
#
_symmetry.space_group_name_H-M   'P 1'
#
loop_
_entity.id
_entity.type
_entity.pdbx_description
1 polymer ?
#
loop_
_entity_poly.entity_id
_entity_poly.type
_entity_poly.pdbx_seq_one_letter_code
_entity_poly.pdbx_strand_id
1 'polypeptide(L)'
;MMRLTIKKNLMRLLSSVSLLVVCATAAAHSDIYLGVSSGQLQTGLGVCPDASCSTFDVFPASVFAGTFDQNYVENNPGFLAGPGDLPVSTNIGWDFLPMTVNIGPQTGLVSTLLYWNGQGSTATFGPPPTADYQLGMYGRNNEVAWAEGGDALVSGPTLLRTNPNGSTHTHNFFALDDNDDLFDANASAAGIYVVALQARATGLTTSDPFFFVWRTQESFTAPALLLARQWVEARAETLVGASPGDFNGDGLVDVADYTVWRDGLPANYTAAAYDVWVANYGAGAPASRSIPEPAGCLLVTLALALLPTRQPS
;
A
#
# COMPACT_ATOMS: atom_id res chain seq x y z
N MET A 1 -16.88 -9.64 38.57
CA MET A 1 -16.17 -10.75 37.91
C MET A 1 -17.12 -11.39 36.91
N MET A 2 -17.02 -11.03 35.63
CA MET A 2 -17.80 -11.65 34.57
C MET A 2 -16.88 -11.74 33.34
N ARG A 3 -16.47 -12.98 33.03
CA ARG A 3 -15.58 -13.31 31.91
C ARG A 3 -16.33 -13.07 30.60
N LEU A 4 -15.80 -12.21 29.73
CA LEU A 4 -16.21 -12.15 28.33
C LEU A 4 -15.43 -13.23 27.56
N THR A 5 -16.14 -14.26 27.10
CA THR A 5 -15.59 -15.27 26.19
C THR A 5 -16.05 -14.92 24.78
N ILE A 6 -15.15 -14.38 23.96
CA ILE A 6 -15.41 -14.11 22.55
C ILE A 6 -15.36 -15.44 21.80
N LYS A 7 -16.52 -15.96 21.39
CA LYS A 7 -16.61 -17.10 20.46
C LYS A 7 -16.33 -16.60 19.05
N LYS A 8 -15.18 -17.03 18.49
CA LYS A 8 -14.93 -17.06 17.04
C LYS A 8 -15.97 -17.97 16.37
N ASN A 9 -16.39 -17.61 15.17
CA ASN A 9 -17.33 -18.30 14.25
C ASN A 9 -18.79 -17.83 14.29
N LEU A 10 -19.06 -16.68 13.64
CA LEU A 10 -20.17 -16.51 12.68
C LEU A 10 -20.06 -15.15 11.95
N MET A 11 -19.14 -15.02 10.98
CA MET A 11 -19.06 -13.82 10.14
C MET A 11 -18.82 -14.24 8.69
N ARG A 12 -19.89 -14.68 8.03
CA ARG A 12 -19.99 -14.80 6.57
C ARG A 12 -21.42 -14.43 6.16
N LEU A 13 -21.52 -13.57 5.16
CA LEU A 13 -22.72 -12.92 4.61
C LEU A 13 -23.32 -11.77 5.44
N LEU A 14 -22.65 -10.62 5.39
CA LEU A 14 -23.33 -9.37 5.07
C LEU A 14 -22.48 -8.68 3.99
N SER A 15 -22.89 -8.83 2.74
CA SER A 15 -22.47 -7.96 1.65
C SER A 15 -22.66 -6.52 2.09
N SER A 16 -21.58 -5.75 2.12
CA SER A 16 -21.52 -4.32 2.39
C SER A 16 -22.30 -3.56 1.31
N VAL A 17 -23.63 -3.50 1.47
CA VAL A 17 -24.38 -2.34 1.01
C VAL A 17 -24.04 -1.25 2.02
N SER A 18 -23.00 -0.48 1.74
CA SER A 18 -22.74 0.80 2.41
C SER A 18 -23.90 1.72 2.07
N LEU A 19 -24.98 1.60 2.84
CA LEU A 19 -26.08 2.53 2.83
C LEU A 19 -25.48 3.88 3.23
N LEU A 20 -25.53 4.83 2.30
CA LEU A 20 -25.20 6.23 2.54
C LEU A 20 -26.09 6.71 3.69
N VAL A 21 -25.58 6.68 4.93
CA VAL A 21 -26.26 7.32 6.06
C VAL A 21 -26.07 8.81 5.85
N VAL A 22 -27.06 9.42 5.22
CA VAL A 22 -27.29 10.85 5.30
C VAL A 22 -27.78 11.13 6.71
N CYS A 23 -26.85 11.35 7.63
CA CYS A 23 -27.07 12.15 8.82
C CYS A 23 -25.98 13.22 8.84
N ALA A 24 -26.14 14.22 7.96
CA ALA A 24 -25.24 15.36 7.88
C ALA A 24 -25.46 16.29 9.08
N THR A 25 -24.77 16.03 10.18
CA THR A 25 -23.93 17.10 10.70
C THR A 25 -22.79 17.18 9.71
N ALA A 26 -22.73 18.22 8.89
CA ALA A 26 -21.76 18.33 7.80
C ALA A 26 -20.35 18.10 8.37
N ALA A 27 -19.75 16.95 8.08
CA ALA A 27 -18.34 16.74 8.34
C ALA A 27 -17.58 17.85 7.64
N ALA A 28 -16.65 18.50 8.34
CA ALA A 28 -15.86 19.56 7.75
C ALA A 28 -14.86 18.97 6.74
N HIS A 29 -14.33 17.78 7.03
CA HIS A 29 -13.57 16.91 6.12
C HIS A 29 -13.40 15.51 6.75
N SER A 30 -12.82 14.57 6.00
CA SER A 30 -12.56 13.20 6.43
C SER A 30 -11.18 12.75 5.98
N ASP A 31 -10.46 12.07 6.85
CA ASP A 31 -9.10 11.59 6.62
C ASP A 31 -8.96 10.10 6.93
N ILE A 32 -7.78 9.55 6.67
CA ILE A 32 -7.45 8.19 7.03
C ILE A 32 -7.08 8.15 8.51
N TYR A 33 -7.89 7.45 9.30
CA TYR A 33 -7.57 7.15 10.69
C TYR A 33 -6.39 6.16 10.75
N LEU A 34 -5.44 6.42 11.64
CA LEU A 34 -4.37 5.51 12.04
C LEU A 34 -4.50 5.19 13.53
N GLY A 35 -4.41 3.91 13.89
CA GLY A 35 -4.42 3.47 15.28
C GLY A 35 -3.66 2.17 15.49
N VAL A 36 -3.63 1.68 16.72
CA VAL A 36 -3.06 0.37 17.06
C VAL A 36 -4.11 -0.50 17.76
N SER A 37 -4.26 -1.73 17.29
CA SER A 37 -5.04 -2.76 17.96
C SER A 37 -4.25 -4.05 18.04
N SER A 38 -4.12 -4.61 19.23
CA SER A 38 -3.44 -5.91 19.45
C SER A 38 -2.01 -6.00 18.87
N GLY A 39 -1.29 -4.88 18.80
CA GLY A 39 0.07 -4.82 18.25
C GLY A 39 0.15 -4.61 16.72
N GLN A 40 -0.99 -4.52 16.04
CA GLN A 40 -1.08 -4.22 14.60
C GLN A 40 -1.50 -2.78 14.38
N LEU A 41 -0.92 -2.12 13.38
CA LEU A 41 -1.45 -0.85 12.88
C LEU A 41 -2.85 -1.07 12.26
N GLN A 42 -3.71 -0.08 12.39
CA GLN A 42 -5.08 -0.13 11.89
C GLN A 42 -5.35 1.13 11.08
N THR A 43 -6.11 0.96 10.00
CA THR A 43 -6.59 2.05 9.16
C THR A 43 -8.11 2.13 9.18
N GLY A 44 -8.65 3.33 8.98
CA GLY A 44 -10.09 3.53 8.85
C GLY A 44 -10.42 4.91 8.29
N LEU A 45 -11.70 5.25 8.28
CA LEU A 45 -12.16 6.59 7.94
C LEU A 45 -12.37 7.38 9.23
N GLY A 46 -11.57 8.42 9.44
CA GLY A 46 -11.78 9.43 10.47
C GLY A 46 -12.67 10.54 9.92
N VAL A 47 -13.82 10.77 10.55
CA VAL A 47 -14.77 11.82 10.16
C VAL A 47 -14.76 12.92 11.19
N CYS A 48 -14.34 14.12 10.77
CA CYS A 48 -14.24 15.27 11.66
C CYS A 48 -15.47 16.16 11.55
N PRO A 49 -16.15 16.46 12.67
CA PRO A 49 -17.29 17.38 12.67
C PRO A 49 -16.87 18.85 12.51
N ASP A 50 -15.59 19.16 12.70
CA ASP A 50 -15.03 20.51 12.57
C ASP A 50 -13.73 20.52 11.75
N ALA A 51 -13.35 21.70 11.23
CA ALA A 51 -12.17 21.84 10.38
C ALA A 51 -10.83 21.62 11.11
N SER A 52 -10.84 21.62 12.45
CA SER A 52 -9.63 21.39 13.25
C SER A 52 -9.38 19.91 13.55
N CYS A 53 -10.35 19.02 13.27
CA CYS A 53 -10.32 17.61 13.67
C CYS A 53 -10.00 17.42 15.16
N SER A 54 -10.52 18.30 16.03
CA SER A 54 -10.27 18.22 17.47
C SER A 54 -10.88 16.97 18.12
N THR A 55 -11.94 16.47 17.50
CA THR A 55 -12.61 15.19 17.77
C THR A 55 -12.96 14.57 16.42
N PHE A 56 -13.11 13.25 16.37
CA PHE A 56 -13.52 12.54 15.16
C PHE A 56 -14.17 11.20 15.51
N ASP A 57 -15.04 10.73 14.64
CA ASP A 57 -15.58 9.37 14.68
C ASP A 57 -14.78 8.48 13.72
N VAL A 58 -14.57 7.21 14.10
CA VAL A 58 -13.83 6.24 13.28
C VAL A 58 -14.78 5.20 12.73
N PHE A 59 -14.73 5.01 11.41
CA PHE A 59 -15.49 3.98 10.70
C PHE A 59 -14.56 3.02 9.96
N PRO A 60 -14.93 1.73 9.80
CA PRO A 60 -14.19 0.81 8.97
C PRO A 60 -14.18 1.29 7.51
N ALA A 61 -12.98 1.44 6.93
CA ALA A 61 -12.79 1.74 5.52
C ALA A 61 -11.41 1.29 5.08
N SER A 62 -11.32 0.69 3.91
CA SER A 62 -10.05 0.32 3.26
C SER A 62 -9.92 0.93 1.86
N VAL A 63 -10.93 1.62 1.33
CA VAL A 63 -10.90 2.20 -0.02
C VAL A 63 -11.26 3.68 0.07
N PHE A 64 -10.32 4.52 -0.32
CA PHE A 64 -10.41 5.97 -0.28
C PHE A 64 -10.38 6.51 -1.71
N ALA A 65 -11.39 7.28 -2.09
CA ALA A 65 -11.52 7.79 -3.46
C ALA A 65 -11.31 9.31 -3.48
N GLY A 66 -10.57 9.78 -4.47
CA GLY A 66 -10.22 11.19 -4.63
C GLY A 66 -10.21 11.62 -6.09
N THR A 67 -10.09 12.93 -6.30
CA THR A 67 -9.93 13.55 -7.62
C THR A 67 -8.66 14.38 -7.58
N PHE A 68 -7.75 14.15 -8.50
CA PHE A 68 -6.61 15.05 -8.67
C PHE A 68 -7.07 16.42 -9.15
N ASP A 69 -6.31 17.46 -8.78
CA ASP A 69 -6.49 18.78 -9.34
C ASP A 69 -5.96 18.87 -10.79
N GLN A 70 -6.02 20.07 -11.38
CA GLN A 70 -5.57 20.34 -12.74
C GLN A 70 -4.05 20.16 -12.94
N ASN A 71 -3.28 20.05 -11.86
CA ASN A 71 -1.84 19.82 -11.88
C ASN A 71 -1.51 18.35 -11.53
N TYR A 72 -2.52 17.49 -11.46
CA TYR A 72 -2.38 16.08 -11.08
C TYR A 72 -1.83 15.87 -9.67
N VAL A 73 -2.11 16.81 -8.76
CA VAL A 73 -1.65 16.78 -7.36
C VAL A 73 -2.83 16.92 -6.41
N GLU A 74 -2.86 16.15 -5.33
CA GLU A 74 -3.89 16.26 -4.29
C GLU A 74 -3.32 15.85 -2.92
N ASN A 75 -3.82 16.44 -1.83
CA ASN A 75 -3.36 16.11 -0.48
C ASN A 75 -4.48 15.71 0.49
N ASN A 76 -5.65 15.40 -0.05
CA ASN A 76 -6.80 14.87 0.70
C ASN A 76 -7.24 13.50 0.14
N PRO A 77 -7.49 12.50 0.99
CA PRO A 77 -7.48 12.58 2.46
C PRO A 77 -6.07 12.68 3.04
N GLY A 78 -5.96 13.31 4.20
CA GLY A 78 -4.78 13.24 5.06
C GLY A 78 -4.76 11.98 5.91
N PHE A 79 -3.90 11.99 6.92
CA PHE A 79 -3.81 10.97 7.96
C PHE A 79 -3.98 11.60 9.33
N LEU A 80 -4.82 10.99 10.16
CA LEU A 80 -5.08 11.43 11.53
C LEU A 80 -5.00 10.31 12.55
N ALA A 81 -4.68 10.67 13.79
CA ALA A 81 -4.78 9.82 14.96
C ALA A 81 -5.02 10.69 16.19
N GLY A 82 -5.84 10.20 17.11
CA GLY A 82 -6.14 10.86 18.38
C GLY A 82 -5.04 10.62 19.43
N PRO A 83 -5.10 11.33 20.56
CA PRO A 83 -4.19 11.09 21.67
C PRO A 83 -4.29 9.64 22.18
N GLY A 84 -3.17 8.93 22.21
CA GLY A 84 -3.06 7.54 22.66
C GLY A 84 -3.35 6.48 21.60
N ASP A 85 -3.80 6.86 20.40
CA ASP A 85 -4.11 5.90 19.33
C ASP A 85 -2.87 5.27 18.71
N LEU A 86 -1.75 6.00 18.70
CA LEU A 86 -0.45 5.53 18.20
C LEU A 86 0.63 5.66 19.28
N PRO A 87 1.73 4.89 19.18
CA PRO A 87 2.90 5.07 20.03
C PRO A 87 3.46 6.48 19.91
N VAL A 88 3.94 7.03 21.03
CA VAL A 88 4.44 8.41 21.10
C VAL A 88 5.78 8.56 20.37
N SER A 89 5.99 9.69 19.69
CA SER A 89 7.29 10.01 19.06
C SER A 89 7.80 8.98 18.04
N THR A 90 6.89 8.21 17.45
CA THR A 90 7.18 7.10 16.53
C THR A 90 7.06 7.54 15.09
N ASN A 91 7.98 7.07 14.25
CA ASN A 91 7.88 7.23 12.80
C ASN A 91 6.90 6.20 12.26
N ILE A 92 5.87 6.67 11.58
CA ILE A 92 5.01 5.84 10.75
C ILE A 92 5.54 5.96 9.32
N GLY A 93 5.85 4.84 8.69
CA GLY A 93 6.13 4.75 7.27
C GLY A 93 4.98 4.06 6.53
N TRP A 94 5.19 3.88 5.24
CA TRP A 94 4.22 3.27 4.36
C TRP A 94 4.95 2.57 3.22
N ASP A 95 4.29 1.64 2.54
CA ASP A 95 4.81 0.96 1.36
C ASP A 95 3.70 0.83 0.31
N PHE A 96 4.01 0.97 -0.98
CA PHE A 96 3.11 0.55 -2.05
C PHE A 96 3.18 -0.96 -2.22
N LEU A 97 2.02 -1.58 -2.30
CA LEU A 97 1.89 -3.02 -2.45
C LEU A 97 1.53 -3.39 -3.89
N PRO A 98 2.14 -4.45 -4.45
CA PRO A 98 1.73 -4.96 -5.73
C PRO A 98 0.32 -5.57 -5.61
N MET A 99 -0.54 -5.24 -6.57
CA MET A 99 -1.90 -5.76 -6.65
C MET A 99 -2.00 -6.82 -7.74
N THR A 100 -2.64 -7.94 -7.44
CA THR A 100 -2.89 -9.02 -8.40
C THR A 100 -4.31 -8.95 -8.96
N VAL A 101 -4.45 -8.77 -10.27
CA VAL A 101 -5.72 -8.83 -10.98
C VAL A 101 -5.91 -10.25 -11.54
N ASN A 102 -6.86 -11.01 -10.99
CA ASN A 102 -7.14 -12.39 -11.40
C ASN A 102 -8.49 -12.55 -12.12
N ILE A 103 -8.92 -11.51 -12.84
CA ILE A 103 -10.22 -11.51 -13.51
C ILE A 103 -10.14 -10.93 -14.93
N GLY A 104 -10.98 -11.49 -15.80
CA GLY A 104 -11.14 -10.99 -17.16
C GLY A 104 -9.82 -11.02 -17.97
N PRO A 105 -9.64 -10.10 -18.93
CA PRO A 105 -8.49 -10.13 -19.83
C PRO A 105 -7.14 -9.83 -19.15
N GLN A 106 -7.16 -9.30 -17.92
CA GLN A 106 -5.97 -8.92 -17.15
C GLN A 106 -5.61 -9.97 -16.09
N THR A 107 -6.16 -11.19 -16.19
CA THR A 107 -5.89 -12.28 -15.23
C THR A 107 -4.39 -12.59 -15.17
N GLY A 108 -3.81 -12.55 -13.96
CA GLY A 108 -2.38 -12.77 -13.70
C GLY A 108 -1.54 -11.48 -13.73
N LEU A 109 -2.13 -10.32 -13.99
CA LEU A 109 -1.42 -9.04 -13.87
C LEU A 109 -1.08 -8.79 -12.40
N VAL A 110 0.19 -8.51 -12.13
CA VAL A 110 0.70 -8.02 -10.84
C VAL A 110 1.26 -6.63 -11.07
N SER A 111 0.77 -5.62 -10.35
CA SER A 111 1.16 -4.22 -10.54
C SER A 111 0.92 -3.37 -9.30
N THR A 112 1.87 -2.50 -8.96
CA THR A 112 1.73 -1.46 -7.92
C THR A 112 0.82 -0.30 -8.34
N LEU A 113 0.61 -0.11 -9.64
CA LEU A 113 -0.27 0.92 -10.21
C LEU A 113 -1.22 0.30 -11.22
N LEU A 114 -2.51 0.34 -10.92
CA LEU A 114 -3.55 -0.12 -11.84
C LEU A 114 -4.24 1.07 -12.49
N TYR A 115 -4.62 0.91 -13.76
CA TYR A 115 -5.30 1.95 -14.54
C TYR A 115 -6.57 1.42 -15.20
N TRP A 116 -7.60 2.25 -15.24
CA TRP A 116 -8.78 2.08 -16.08
C TRP A 116 -9.15 3.42 -16.71
N ASN A 117 -9.40 3.43 -18.03
CA ASN A 117 -9.77 4.65 -18.78
C ASN A 117 -11.17 5.23 -18.44
N GLY A 118 -11.86 4.68 -17.44
CA GLY A 118 -13.18 5.14 -17.01
C GLY A 118 -14.32 4.87 -18.00
N GLN A 119 -14.08 4.11 -19.07
CA GLN A 119 -15.08 3.81 -20.10
C GLN A 119 -15.81 2.48 -19.85
N GLY A 120 -17.10 2.46 -20.20
CA GLY A 120 -17.97 1.30 -20.05
C GLY A 120 -18.75 1.29 -18.72
N SER A 121 -19.62 0.29 -18.56
CA SER A 121 -20.48 0.13 -17.39
C SER A 121 -19.85 -0.71 -16.27
N THR A 122 -18.59 -1.12 -16.43
CA THR A 122 -17.88 -1.98 -15.49
C THR A 122 -16.42 -1.61 -15.49
N ALA A 123 -15.84 -1.41 -14.30
CA ALA A 123 -14.43 -1.09 -14.17
C ALA A 123 -13.58 -2.28 -14.65
N THR A 124 -12.56 -1.97 -15.46
CA THR A 124 -11.63 -2.95 -16.03
C THR A 124 -10.20 -2.43 -15.84
N PHE A 125 -9.66 -2.69 -14.66
CA PHE A 125 -8.29 -2.29 -14.32
C PHE A 125 -7.26 -3.18 -15.00
N GLY A 126 -6.24 -2.56 -15.56
CA GLY A 126 -5.08 -3.18 -16.20
C GLY A 126 -3.79 -2.40 -15.90
N PRO A 127 -2.73 -2.58 -16.70
CA PRO A 127 -1.50 -1.83 -16.53
C PRO A 127 -1.71 -0.34 -16.81
N PRO A 128 -0.79 0.54 -16.35
CA PRO A 128 -0.80 1.95 -16.71
C PRO A 128 -0.78 2.17 -18.23
N PRO A 129 -1.21 3.35 -18.73
CA PRO A 129 -1.29 3.65 -20.16
C PRO A 129 0.03 3.42 -20.93
N THR A 130 1.14 3.80 -20.32
CA THR A 130 2.51 3.53 -20.77
C THR A 130 3.38 3.12 -19.57
N ALA A 131 4.62 2.71 -19.83
CA ALA A 131 5.57 2.32 -18.77
C ALA A 131 6.10 3.51 -17.95
N ASP A 132 5.83 4.74 -18.40
CA ASP A 132 6.36 5.96 -17.78
C ASP A 132 5.41 6.54 -16.71
N TYR A 133 4.17 6.04 -16.63
CA TYR A 133 3.19 6.46 -15.62
C TYR A 133 3.58 6.00 -14.22
N GLN A 134 3.61 6.98 -13.31
CA GLN A 134 3.92 6.80 -11.91
C GLN A 134 2.96 7.58 -11.01
N LEU A 135 2.57 6.98 -9.89
CA LEU A 135 1.81 7.65 -8.84
C LEU A 135 2.65 7.70 -7.57
N GLY A 136 3.03 8.91 -7.17
CA GLY A 136 3.87 9.16 -6.01
C GLY A 136 3.07 9.59 -4.80
N MET A 137 3.53 9.21 -3.61
CA MET A 137 3.11 9.85 -2.36
C MET A 137 4.33 10.45 -1.65
N TYR A 138 4.21 11.72 -1.29
CA TYR A 138 5.25 12.46 -0.57
C TYR A 138 5.14 12.18 0.93
N GLY A 139 6.24 11.75 1.53
CA GLY A 139 6.40 11.65 2.97
C GLY A 139 6.97 12.92 3.59
N ARG A 140 7.57 12.74 4.77
CA ARG A 140 8.26 13.78 5.51
C ARG A 140 9.50 14.26 4.74
N ASN A 141 9.83 15.55 4.88
CA ASN A 141 10.99 16.18 4.22
C ASN A 141 10.97 16.14 2.69
N ASN A 142 9.78 16.05 2.07
CA ASN A 142 9.60 15.94 0.61
C ASN A 142 10.27 14.70 -0.01
N GLU A 143 10.54 13.67 0.79
CA GLU A 143 10.91 12.35 0.27
C GLU A 143 9.68 11.74 -0.43
N VAL A 144 9.89 11.04 -1.54
CA VAL A 144 8.82 10.44 -2.35
C VAL A 144 9.18 9.01 -2.72
N ALA A 145 8.16 8.16 -2.81
CA ALA A 145 8.24 6.87 -3.48
C ALA A 145 7.14 6.81 -4.54
N TRP A 146 7.40 6.07 -5.61
CA TRP A 146 6.58 6.04 -6.83
C TRP A 146 6.08 4.63 -7.11
N ALA A 147 4.78 4.48 -7.35
CA ALA A 147 4.19 3.27 -7.90
C ALA A 147 4.24 3.38 -9.44
N GLU A 148 5.14 2.62 -10.07
CA GLU A 148 5.46 2.71 -11.51
C GLU A 148 4.84 1.55 -12.32
N GLY A 149 3.89 0.82 -11.74
CA GLY A 149 3.25 -0.33 -12.39
C GLY A 149 4.07 -1.64 -12.38
N GLY A 150 5.20 -1.66 -11.67
CA GLY A 150 6.00 -2.87 -11.42
C GLY A 150 5.32 -3.87 -10.47
N ASP A 151 5.83 -5.09 -10.43
CA ASP A 151 5.29 -6.23 -9.67
C ASP A 151 5.89 -6.40 -8.26
N ALA A 152 6.80 -5.52 -7.86
CA ALA A 152 7.47 -5.53 -6.57
C ALA A 152 6.89 -4.48 -5.61
N LEU A 153 6.97 -4.76 -4.30
CA LEU A 153 6.69 -3.77 -3.26
C LEU A 153 7.65 -2.57 -3.38
N VAL A 154 7.11 -1.36 -3.24
CA VAL A 154 7.91 -0.13 -3.22
C VAL A 154 7.87 0.46 -1.81
N SER A 155 9.01 0.40 -1.12
CA SER A 155 9.13 0.94 0.24
C SER A 155 9.04 2.47 0.22
N GLY A 156 8.09 3.02 0.94
CA GLY A 156 7.92 4.47 1.07
C GLY A 156 8.86 5.10 2.11
N PRO A 157 8.99 6.43 2.12
CA PRO A 157 9.67 7.16 3.18
C PRO A 157 8.85 7.16 4.49
N THR A 158 9.34 7.89 5.50
CA THR A 158 8.53 8.18 6.69
C THR A 158 7.34 9.03 6.28
N LEU A 159 6.12 8.54 6.52
CA LEU A 159 4.88 9.28 6.31
C LEU A 159 4.81 10.48 7.25
N LEU A 160 4.98 10.20 8.55
CA LEU A 160 4.85 11.16 9.64
C LEU A 160 5.60 10.70 10.88
N ARG A 161 5.75 11.62 11.84
CA ARG A 161 6.20 11.31 13.20
C ARG A 161 5.12 11.75 14.19
N THR A 162 4.66 10.83 15.03
CA THR A 162 3.59 11.11 15.99
C THR A 162 4.03 12.12 17.05
N ASN A 163 3.05 12.87 17.56
CA ASN A 163 3.26 13.80 18.66
C ASN A 163 3.63 13.07 19.97
N PRO A 164 4.10 13.78 21.01
CA PRO A 164 4.38 13.19 22.32
C PRO A 164 3.18 12.54 23.02
N ASN A 165 1.96 12.81 22.58
CA ASN A 165 0.72 12.17 23.05
C ASN A 165 0.22 11.07 22.10
N GLY A 166 0.97 10.73 21.04
CA GLY A 166 0.57 9.74 20.04
C GLY A 166 -0.34 10.28 18.93
N SER A 167 -0.85 11.51 19.03
CA SER A 167 -1.73 12.07 18.00
C SER A 167 -0.96 12.48 16.75
N THR A 168 -1.67 12.60 15.63
CA THR A 168 -1.15 13.18 14.38
C THR A 168 -2.32 13.74 13.55
N HIS A 169 -2.02 14.72 12.71
CA HIS A 169 -2.92 15.20 11.68
C HIS A 169 -2.04 15.80 10.58
N THR A 170 -1.95 15.13 9.43
CA THR A 170 -1.01 15.50 8.36
C THR A 170 -1.62 15.28 6.99
N HIS A 171 -1.23 16.12 6.04
CA HIS A 171 -1.66 16.04 4.65
C HIS A 171 -0.43 15.80 3.78
N ASN A 172 -0.35 14.59 3.24
CA ASN A 172 0.70 14.15 2.34
C ASN A 172 0.21 14.35 0.90
N PHE A 173 1.08 14.85 0.04
CA PHE A 173 0.73 15.04 -1.37
C PHE A 173 0.83 13.73 -2.12
N PHE A 174 -0.15 13.49 -2.99
CA PHE A 174 -0.13 12.53 -4.06
C PHE A 174 0.14 13.29 -5.36
N ALA A 175 0.94 12.70 -6.24
CA ALA A 175 1.18 13.23 -7.58
C ALA A 175 1.06 12.09 -8.59
N LEU A 176 0.32 12.33 -9.67
CA LEU A 176 0.36 11.50 -10.86
C LEU A 176 1.27 12.18 -11.88
N ASP A 177 2.16 11.40 -12.47
CA ASP A 177 3.17 11.86 -13.41
C ASP A 177 3.39 10.78 -14.47
N ASP A 178 3.59 11.17 -15.72
CA ASP A 178 3.92 10.27 -16.83
C ASP A 178 5.36 10.39 -17.31
N ASN A 179 6.22 11.05 -16.50
CA ASN A 179 7.68 10.98 -16.55
C ASN A 179 8.29 11.44 -17.89
N ASP A 180 7.52 12.13 -18.73
CA ASP A 180 7.99 12.87 -19.89
C ASP A 180 8.38 14.32 -19.52
N ASP A 181 7.72 14.91 -18.53
CA ASP A 181 8.16 16.09 -17.79
C ASP A 181 7.56 16.20 -16.36
N LEU A 182 8.33 16.76 -15.43
CA LEU A 182 7.82 16.98 -14.08
C LEU A 182 6.78 18.11 -14.09
N PHE A 183 5.53 17.77 -13.78
CA PHE A 183 4.42 18.71 -13.53
C PHE A 183 3.83 19.45 -14.76
N ASP A 184 3.85 18.90 -15.98
CA ASP A 184 3.00 19.45 -17.05
C ASP A 184 1.55 18.94 -16.92
N ALA A 185 0.62 19.88 -16.91
CA ALA A 185 -0.82 19.64 -16.88
C ALA A 185 -1.37 19.01 -18.19
N ASN A 186 -0.53 18.78 -19.20
CA ASN A 186 -0.96 18.44 -20.56
C ASN A 186 -0.84 16.96 -20.97
N ALA A 187 -0.26 16.06 -20.16
CA ALA A 187 0.15 14.74 -20.66
C ALA A 187 -0.55 13.53 -20.02
N SER A 188 -0.96 13.61 -18.74
CA SER A 188 -1.55 12.46 -18.05
C SER A 188 -2.86 11.96 -18.70
N ALA A 189 -2.90 10.68 -19.05
CA ALA A 189 -4.05 10.06 -19.67
C ALA A 189 -5.24 10.07 -18.71
N ALA A 190 -6.36 10.60 -19.20
CA ALA A 190 -7.62 10.57 -18.50
C ALA A 190 -7.93 9.12 -18.03
N GLY A 191 -8.10 8.93 -16.73
CA GLY A 191 -8.68 7.71 -16.20
C GLY A 191 -8.76 7.67 -14.69
N ILE A 192 -8.78 6.43 -14.20
CA ILE A 192 -8.82 6.10 -12.80
C ILE A 192 -7.61 5.23 -12.50
N TYR A 193 -6.85 5.65 -11.49
CA TYR A 193 -5.63 5.04 -11.02
C TYR A 193 -5.87 4.46 -9.64
N VAL A 194 -5.39 3.24 -9.41
CA VAL A 194 -5.48 2.58 -8.11
C VAL A 194 -4.08 2.23 -7.64
N VAL A 195 -3.83 2.52 -6.37
CA VAL A 195 -2.64 2.07 -5.63
C VAL A 195 -3.11 1.43 -4.33
N ALA A 196 -2.37 0.42 -3.88
CA ALA A 196 -2.55 -0.19 -2.58
C ALA A 196 -1.37 0.17 -1.67
N LEU A 197 -1.64 0.42 -0.40
CA LEU A 197 -0.65 0.76 0.60
C LEU A 197 -0.84 -0.08 1.86
N GLN A 198 0.24 -0.22 2.61
CA GLN A 198 0.20 -0.54 4.04
C GLN A 198 0.93 0.52 4.84
N ALA A 199 0.48 0.74 6.08
CA ALA A 199 1.20 1.53 7.06
C ALA A 199 2.11 0.62 7.89
N ARG A 200 3.29 1.12 8.26
CA ARG A 200 4.27 0.39 9.06
C ARG A 200 4.91 1.25 10.14
N ALA A 201 5.29 0.62 11.24
CA ALA A 201 6.07 1.25 12.31
C ALA A 201 6.91 0.21 13.03
N THR A 202 8.11 0.60 13.48
CA THR A 202 8.98 -0.29 14.23
C THR A 202 8.27 -0.87 15.46
N GLY A 203 8.27 -2.20 15.59
CA GLY A 203 7.69 -2.89 16.73
C GLY A 203 6.18 -3.11 16.65
N LEU A 204 5.55 -2.81 15.52
CA LEU A 204 4.16 -3.13 15.22
C LEU A 204 4.07 -4.01 13.97
N THR A 205 3.06 -4.87 13.91
CA THR A 205 2.63 -5.49 12.65
C THR A 205 2.07 -4.41 11.72
N THR A 206 2.32 -4.53 10.42
CA THR A 206 1.80 -3.62 9.39
C THR A 206 0.27 -3.57 9.40
N SER A 207 -0.29 -2.48 8.88
CA SER A 207 -1.74 -2.41 8.71
C SER A 207 -2.21 -3.41 7.65
N ASP A 208 -3.48 -3.77 7.71
CA ASP A 208 -4.12 -4.37 6.55
C ASP A 208 -3.98 -3.42 5.33
N PRO A 209 -3.97 -3.95 4.10
CA PRO A 209 -3.92 -3.13 2.89
C PRO A 209 -5.10 -2.17 2.79
N PHE A 210 -4.81 -0.95 2.38
CA PHE A 210 -5.81 0.05 2.01
C PHE A 210 -5.48 0.66 0.66
N PHE A 211 -6.49 1.19 -0.01
CA PHE A 211 -6.45 1.52 -1.42
C PHE A 211 -6.81 2.97 -1.64
N PHE A 212 -6.09 3.63 -2.54
CA PHE A 212 -6.56 4.87 -3.12
C PHE A 212 -7.10 4.64 -4.52
N VAL A 213 -8.23 5.27 -4.82
CA VAL A 213 -8.87 5.30 -6.14
C VAL A 213 -8.91 6.74 -6.60
N TRP A 214 -7.93 7.11 -7.41
CA TRP A 214 -7.74 8.46 -7.91
C TRP A 214 -8.33 8.59 -9.30
N ARG A 215 -9.21 9.56 -9.53
CA ARG A 215 -9.53 9.97 -10.90
C ARG A 215 -8.79 11.24 -11.26
N THR A 216 -8.48 11.37 -12.54
CA THR A 216 -8.09 12.64 -13.16
C THR A 216 -9.33 13.55 -13.36
N GLN A 217 -9.12 14.85 -13.60
CA GLN A 217 -10.19 15.85 -13.60
C GLN A 217 -11.04 15.88 -14.89
N GLU A 218 -10.65 15.18 -15.94
CA GLU A 218 -11.38 15.20 -17.21
C GLU A 218 -12.81 14.69 -17.04
N SER A 219 -13.68 15.16 -17.93
CA SER A 219 -15.11 14.87 -17.84
C SER A 219 -15.40 13.40 -18.13
N PHE A 220 -15.32 12.55 -17.11
CA PHE A 220 -15.94 11.23 -17.12
C PHE A 220 -17.44 11.38 -16.92
N THR A 221 -18.20 10.37 -17.36
CA THR A 221 -19.55 10.21 -16.81
C THR A 221 -19.42 10.05 -15.29
N ALA A 222 -20.24 10.77 -14.52
CA ALA A 222 -20.25 10.73 -13.06
C ALA A 222 -20.20 9.32 -12.39
N PRO A 223 -20.67 8.20 -12.99
CA PRO A 223 -20.55 6.88 -12.36
C PRO A 223 -19.15 6.26 -12.35
N ALA A 224 -18.16 6.72 -13.12
CA ALA A 224 -16.89 5.99 -13.27
C ALA A 224 -16.14 5.79 -11.93
N LEU A 225 -16.00 6.86 -11.12
CA LEU A 225 -15.33 6.76 -9.82
C LEU A 225 -16.06 5.83 -8.84
N LEU A 226 -17.40 5.81 -8.90
CA LEU A 226 -18.21 4.90 -8.08
C LEU A 226 -18.01 3.45 -8.51
N LEU A 227 -17.99 3.17 -9.82
CA LEU A 227 -17.75 1.82 -10.36
C LEU A 227 -16.35 1.33 -10.00
N ALA A 228 -15.34 2.19 -10.10
CA ALA A 228 -13.98 1.88 -9.72
C ALA A 228 -13.87 1.55 -8.22
N ARG A 229 -14.44 2.41 -7.37
CA ARG A 229 -14.47 2.18 -5.92
C ARG A 229 -15.14 0.84 -5.57
N GLN A 230 -16.33 0.58 -6.11
CA GLN A 230 -17.03 -0.70 -5.89
C GLN A 230 -16.24 -1.91 -6.38
N TRP A 231 -15.51 -1.75 -7.49
CA TRP A 231 -14.67 -2.81 -8.03
C TRP A 231 -13.53 -3.17 -7.08
N VAL A 232 -12.87 -2.17 -6.49
CA VAL A 232 -11.78 -2.35 -5.51
C VAL A 232 -12.34 -2.90 -4.19
N GLU A 233 -13.43 -2.33 -3.67
CA GLU A 233 -14.08 -2.80 -2.44
C GLU A 233 -14.47 -4.29 -2.52
N ALA A 234 -15.01 -4.73 -3.66
CA ALA A 234 -15.38 -6.14 -3.87
C ALA A 234 -14.17 -7.10 -3.96
N ARG A 235 -12.94 -6.58 -4.02
CA ARG A 235 -11.71 -7.35 -4.25
C ARG A 235 -10.57 -7.02 -3.30
N ALA A 236 -10.77 -6.13 -2.32
CA ALA A 236 -9.73 -5.66 -1.41
C ALA A 236 -8.92 -6.80 -0.79
N GLU A 237 -9.59 -7.88 -0.37
CA GLU A 237 -8.98 -9.09 0.22
C GLU A 237 -8.18 -9.96 -0.77
N THR A 238 -8.35 -9.75 -2.07
CA THR A 238 -7.73 -10.58 -3.14
C THR A 238 -6.77 -9.81 -4.02
N LEU A 239 -6.85 -8.48 -4.03
CA LEU A 239 -5.91 -7.63 -4.77
C LEU A 239 -4.54 -7.68 -4.13
N VAL A 240 -4.46 -7.65 -2.80
CA VAL A 240 -3.20 -7.69 -2.04
C VAL A 240 -3.27 -8.87 -1.08
N GLY A 241 -2.18 -9.63 -0.96
CA GLY A 241 -2.15 -10.84 -0.13
C GLY A 241 -2.59 -12.14 -0.85
N ALA A 242 -2.47 -12.17 -2.18
CA ALA A 242 -2.68 -13.39 -2.96
C ALA A 242 -1.38 -13.98 -3.54
N SER A 243 -0.21 -13.54 -3.06
CA SER A 243 1.03 -14.27 -3.32
C SER A 243 1.01 -15.53 -2.47
N PRO A 244 0.98 -16.73 -3.06
CA PRO A 244 0.94 -17.95 -2.27
C PRO A 244 2.12 -17.96 -1.29
N GLY A 245 1.88 -18.15 0.01
CA GLY A 245 2.93 -18.16 1.03
C GLY A 245 3.08 -16.87 1.82
N ASP A 246 2.48 -15.75 1.40
CA ASP A 246 2.35 -14.53 2.18
C ASP A 246 1.20 -14.74 3.18
N PHE A 247 1.54 -15.17 4.38
CA PHE A 247 0.59 -15.57 5.42
C PHE A 247 0.29 -14.46 6.41
N ASN A 248 1.16 -13.45 6.50
CA ASN A 248 0.92 -12.27 7.32
C ASN A 248 0.28 -11.12 6.54
N GLY A 249 0.20 -11.23 5.21
CA GLY A 249 -0.44 -10.28 4.30
C GLY A 249 0.37 -9.01 4.07
N ASP A 250 1.68 -9.01 4.35
CA ASP A 250 2.55 -7.82 4.26
C ASP A 250 3.14 -7.59 2.85
N GLY A 251 2.76 -8.45 1.90
CA GLY A 251 3.18 -8.39 0.51
C GLY A 251 4.54 -9.04 0.24
N LEU A 252 5.20 -9.56 1.28
CA LEU A 252 6.44 -10.33 1.19
C LEU A 252 6.16 -11.80 1.52
N VAL A 253 7.02 -12.69 1.02
CA VAL A 253 7.05 -14.08 1.48
C VAL A 253 8.38 -14.31 2.17
N ASP A 254 8.44 -14.14 3.48
CA ASP A 254 9.65 -14.18 4.26
C ASP A 254 9.51 -14.98 5.58
N VAL A 255 10.47 -14.83 6.49
CA VAL A 255 10.48 -15.58 7.76
C VAL A 255 9.33 -15.21 8.69
N ALA A 256 8.74 -14.01 8.57
CA ALA A 256 7.57 -13.60 9.34
C ALA A 256 6.36 -14.48 8.99
N ASP A 257 6.14 -14.80 7.71
CA ASP A 257 5.07 -15.70 7.27
C ASP A 257 5.19 -17.10 7.85
N TYR A 258 6.42 -17.61 7.98
CA TYR A 258 6.66 -18.89 8.61
C TYR A 258 6.13 -18.91 10.05
N THR A 259 6.27 -17.80 10.78
CA THR A 259 5.74 -17.71 12.15
C THR A 259 4.22 -17.68 12.17
N VAL A 260 3.58 -16.98 11.23
CA VAL A 260 2.11 -16.96 11.11
C VAL A 260 1.54 -18.33 10.73
N TRP A 261 2.17 -19.03 9.78
CA TRP A 261 1.80 -20.40 9.44
C TRP A 261 1.91 -21.33 10.65
N ARG A 262 3.08 -21.34 11.31
CA ARG A 262 3.37 -22.24 12.42
C ARG A 262 2.39 -22.02 13.58
N ASP A 263 2.12 -20.77 13.93
CA ASP A 263 1.26 -20.43 15.07
C ASP A 263 -0.23 -20.58 14.73
N GLY A 264 -0.59 -20.58 13.44
CA GLY A 264 -1.94 -20.85 12.95
C GLY A 264 -2.28 -22.33 12.79
N LEU A 265 -1.34 -23.27 12.99
CA LEU A 265 -1.62 -24.69 12.91
C LEU A 265 -2.41 -25.21 14.12
N PRO A 266 -3.37 -26.15 13.92
CA PRO A 266 -3.97 -26.56 12.65
C PRO A 266 -5.23 -25.74 12.30
N ALA A 267 -5.51 -24.67 13.05
CA ALA A 267 -6.79 -23.97 12.99
C ALA A 267 -7.00 -23.18 11.70
N ASN A 268 -5.96 -22.49 11.23
CA ASN A 268 -6.01 -21.58 10.09
C ASN A 268 -5.21 -22.11 8.89
N TYR A 269 -4.24 -22.99 9.13
CA TYR A 269 -3.34 -23.53 8.10
C TYR A 269 -3.24 -25.05 8.16
N THR A 270 -2.75 -25.64 7.07
CA THR A 270 -2.41 -27.06 6.99
C THR A 270 -0.90 -27.23 6.90
N ALA A 271 -0.39 -28.43 7.16
CA ALA A 271 1.02 -28.73 6.95
C ALA A 271 1.47 -28.49 5.50
N ALA A 272 0.59 -28.70 4.52
CA ALA A 272 0.88 -28.47 3.10
C ALA A 272 1.07 -26.99 2.73
N ALA A 273 0.57 -26.05 3.56
CA ALA A 273 0.82 -24.63 3.35
C ALA A 273 2.31 -24.27 3.53
N TYR A 274 3.10 -25.10 4.24
CA TYR A 274 4.56 -24.94 4.29
C TYR A 274 5.21 -25.05 2.92
N ASP A 275 4.79 -26.03 2.10
CA ASP A 275 5.35 -26.22 0.76
C ASP A 275 5.03 -25.02 -0.15
N VAL A 276 3.87 -24.39 0.07
CA VAL A 276 3.50 -23.15 -0.61
C VAL A 276 4.43 -22.00 -0.21
N TRP A 277 4.69 -21.81 1.09
CA TRP A 277 5.64 -20.80 1.55
C TRP A 277 7.06 -21.04 1.02
N VAL A 278 7.56 -22.29 1.07
CA VAL A 278 8.88 -22.63 0.53
C VAL A 278 8.97 -22.32 -0.97
N ALA A 279 7.93 -22.66 -1.73
CA ALA A 279 7.90 -22.44 -3.18
C ALA A 279 7.90 -20.96 -3.58
N ASN A 280 7.50 -20.08 -2.66
CA ASN A 280 7.35 -18.64 -2.93
C ASN A 280 8.29 -17.78 -2.07
N TYR A 281 9.17 -18.38 -1.27
CA TYR A 281 10.07 -17.63 -0.39
C TYR A 281 10.92 -16.62 -1.17
N GLY A 282 10.92 -15.38 -0.73
CA GLY A 282 11.55 -14.24 -1.39
C GLY A 282 10.66 -13.55 -2.44
N ALA A 283 9.43 -14.01 -2.68
CA ALA A 283 8.47 -13.27 -3.47
C ALA A 283 8.16 -11.91 -2.81
N GLY A 284 7.96 -10.87 -3.64
CA GLY A 284 7.77 -9.50 -3.18
C GLY A 284 9.05 -8.78 -2.72
N ALA A 285 10.15 -9.50 -2.50
CA ALA A 285 11.43 -8.88 -2.15
C ALA A 285 12.02 -8.11 -3.34
N PRO A 286 12.64 -6.94 -3.11
CA PRO A 286 13.30 -6.20 -4.18
C PRO A 286 14.35 -7.08 -4.86
N ALA A 287 14.38 -7.04 -6.20
CA ALA A 287 15.34 -7.81 -6.98
C ALA A 287 16.76 -7.56 -6.46
N SER A 288 17.49 -8.63 -6.13
CA SER A 288 18.86 -8.52 -5.67
C SER A 288 19.69 -7.85 -6.77
N ARG A 289 20.04 -6.58 -6.57
CA ARG A 289 20.93 -5.86 -7.49
C ARG A 289 22.25 -6.63 -7.51
N SER A 290 22.67 -7.12 -8.67
CA SER A 290 23.97 -7.76 -8.81
C SER A 290 25.02 -6.79 -8.30
N ILE A 291 25.62 -7.09 -7.16
CA ILE A 291 26.73 -6.32 -6.64
C ILE A 291 27.86 -6.56 -7.66
N PRO A 292 28.36 -5.53 -8.36
CA PRO A 292 29.52 -5.68 -9.23
C PRO A 292 30.61 -6.36 -8.40
N GLU A 293 31.18 -7.46 -8.90
CA GLU A 293 32.16 -8.23 -8.12
C GLU A 293 33.16 -7.26 -7.49
N PRO A 294 33.42 -7.36 -6.17
CA PRO A 294 34.43 -6.52 -5.56
C PRO A 294 35.71 -6.66 -6.37
N ALA A 295 36.43 -5.57 -6.60
CA ALA A 295 37.69 -5.54 -7.36
C ALA A 295 38.80 -6.47 -6.81
N GLY A 296 38.49 -7.39 -5.89
CA GLY A 296 39.35 -8.47 -5.41
C GLY A 296 39.92 -9.35 -6.50
N CYS A 297 39.16 -9.69 -7.55
CA CYS A 297 39.71 -10.42 -8.70
C CYS A 297 40.81 -9.61 -9.43
N LEU A 298 40.63 -8.29 -9.51
CA LEU A 298 41.62 -7.36 -10.07
C LEU A 298 42.87 -7.25 -9.16
N LEU A 299 42.67 -7.24 -7.83
CA LEU A 299 43.78 -7.19 -6.86
C LEU A 299 44.60 -8.48 -6.83
N VAL A 300 43.97 -9.65 -6.96
CA VAL A 300 44.67 -10.94 -7.02
C VAL A 300 45.49 -11.06 -8.31
N THR A 301 44.94 -10.61 -9.44
CA THR A 301 45.67 -10.60 -10.72
C THR A 301 46.84 -9.60 -10.71
N LEU A 302 46.67 -8.42 -10.12
CA LEU A 302 47.78 -7.47 -9.90
C LEU A 302 48.85 -8.01 -8.94
N ALA A 303 48.44 -8.68 -7.85
CA ALA A 303 49.37 -9.26 -6.89
C ALA A 303 50.21 -10.39 -7.49
N LEU A 304 49.59 -11.24 -8.34
CA LEU A 304 50.29 -12.31 -9.05
C LEU A 304 51.23 -11.77 -10.14
N ALA A 305 50.87 -10.66 -10.79
CA ALA A 305 51.71 -10.01 -11.81
C ALA A 305 52.96 -9.31 -11.21
N LEU A 306 52.94 -8.99 -9.92
CA LEU A 306 54.06 -8.33 -9.21
C LEU A 306 55.03 -9.31 -8.53
N LEU A 307 54.81 -10.63 -8.65
CA LEU A 307 55.74 -11.61 -8.09
C LEU A 307 57.08 -11.58 -8.86
N PRO A 308 58.22 -11.36 -8.20
CA PRO A 308 59.51 -11.36 -8.87
C PRO A 308 59.83 -12.74 -9.42
N THR A 309 60.01 -12.83 -10.74
CA THR A 309 60.49 -14.06 -11.40
C THR A 309 61.91 -14.34 -10.94
N ARG A 310 62.09 -15.48 -10.27
CA ARG A 310 63.39 -15.95 -9.77
C ARG A 310 64.35 -16.13 -10.95
N GLN A 311 65.43 -15.35 -11.02
CA GLN A 311 66.45 -15.56 -12.06
C GLN A 311 67.24 -16.85 -11.78
N PRO A 312 67.40 -17.75 -12.77
CA PRO A 312 68.27 -18.90 -12.65
C PRO A 312 69.74 -18.47 -12.74
N SER A 313 70.58 -19.04 -11.87
CA SER A 313 72.04 -18.86 -11.77
C SER A 313 72.81 -19.48 -12.93
#